data_AF-A0A662RGQ1-F1
#
_entry.id   AF-A0A662RGQ1-F1
#
_cell.length_a   1.000
_cell.length_b   1.000
_cell.length_c   1.000
_cell.angle_alpha   90.00
_cell.angle_beta   90.00
_cell.angle_gamma   90.00
#
_symmetry.space_group_name_H-M   'P 1'
#
loop_
_entity.id
_entity.type
_entity.pdbx_description
1 polymer ?
#
loop_
_entity_poly.entity_id
_entity_poly.type
_entity_poly.pdbx_seq_one_letter_code
_entity_poly.pdbx_strand_id
1 'polypeptide(L)'
;MPRRTRKPEKKPIEQYDHKEASRTNNPPVGLVTPETDRDAGKKTYAYDLHIDPSLQFDPQRSQIEQIIDDALAAETVEEAKSALSELKKRQAPYLDWAGKAEHT
;
A
#
# COMPACT_ATOMS: atom_id res chain seq x y z
N MET A 1 45.09 27.56 63.46
CA MET A 1 44.81 28.18 62.15
C MET A 1 43.96 27.23 61.32
N PRO A 2 42.91 27.68 60.60
CA PRO A 2 42.03 26.77 59.88
C PRO A 2 42.68 26.27 58.58
N ARG A 3 42.61 24.96 58.35
CA ARG A 3 43.17 24.29 57.15
C ARG A 3 42.24 24.57 55.95
N ARG A 4 42.75 25.26 54.92
CA ARG A 4 42.04 25.44 53.64
C ARG A 4 41.90 24.11 52.91
N THR A 5 40.68 23.65 52.67
CA THR A 5 40.37 22.47 51.85
C THR A 5 40.41 22.85 50.37
N ARG A 6 41.25 22.17 49.57
CA ARG A 6 41.32 22.35 48.12
C ARG A 6 40.08 21.73 47.47
N LYS A 7 39.38 22.49 46.61
CA LYS A 7 38.27 21.97 45.80
C LYS A 7 38.83 21.01 44.75
N PRO A 8 38.20 19.84 44.52
CA PRO A 8 38.64 18.94 43.47
C PRO A 8 38.38 19.59 42.11
N GLU A 9 39.41 19.59 41.25
CA GLU A 9 39.31 20.07 39.88
C GLU A 9 38.40 19.13 39.08
N LYS A 10 37.35 19.70 38.46
CA LYS A 10 36.42 18.94 37.61
C LYS A 10 37.09 18.71 36.27
N LYS A 11 37.23 17.44 35.87
CA LYS A 11 37.73 17.09 34.53
C LYS A 11 36.80 17.68 33.47
N PRO A 12 37.33 18.24 32.38
CA PRO A 12 36.50 18.69 31.26
C PRO A 12 35.72 17.48 30.71
N ILE A 13 34.42 17.67 30.51
CA ILE A 13 33.55 16.66 29.90
C ILE A 13 33.57 16.95 28.40
N GLU A 14 34.20 16.07 27.64
CA GLU A 14 34.20 16.16 26.19
C GLU A 14 32.93 15.53 25.61
N GLN A 15 32.35 16.20 24.62
CA GLN A 15 31.24 15.65 23.85
C GLN A 15 31.82 14.67 22.83
N TYR A 16 31.38 13.42 22.90
CA TYR A 16 31.80 12.38 21.98
C TYR A 16 30.86 12.31 20.78
N ASP A 17 31.34 12.79 19.63
CA ASP A 17 30.64 12.68 18.36
C ASP A 17 31.28 11.56 17.51
N HIS A 18 30.46 10.64 16.99
CA HIS A 18 30.90 9.57 16.08
C HIS A 18 31.14 10.09 14.67
N LYS A 19 32.17 10.92 14.48
CA LYS A 19 32.48 11.55 13.17
C LYS A 19 32.86 10.56 12.07
N GLU A 20 33.35 9.38 12.46
CA GLU A 20 33.82 8.34 11.54
C GLU A 20 32.74 7.33 11.15
N ALA A 21 31.56 7.37 11.79
CA ALA A 21 30.50 6.39 11.59
C ALA A 21 29.17 7.05 11.21
N SER A 22 28.65 6.69 10.04
CA SER A 22 27.29 7.03 9.62
C SER A 22 26.33 5.88 9.93
N ARG A 23 25.07 6.18 10.25
CA ARG A 23 24.04 5.16 10.50
C ARG A 23 23.77 4.41 9.19
N THR A 24 24.08 3.12 9.15
CA THR A 24 23.86 2.26 7.97
C THR A 24 22.41 2.24 7.48
N ASN A 25 21.44 2.43 8.39
CA ASN A 25 20.01 2.48 8.06
C ASN A 25 19.47 3.93 7.93
N ASN A 26 20.32 4.91 7.62
CA ASN A 26 19.83 6.23 7.25
C ASN A 26 19.79 6.33 5.73
N PRO A 27 18.60 6.29 5.09
CA PRO A 27 18.50 6.45 3.65
C PRO A 27 19.13 7.78 3.20
N PRO A 28 19.78 7.84 2.02
CA PRO A 28 20.27 9.10 1.47
C PRO A 28 19.11 10.08 1.27
N VAL A 29 19.36 11.35 1.60
CA VAL A 29 18.40 12.44 1.35
C VAL A 29 18.14 12.53 -0.16
N GLY A 30 16.87 12.64 -0.56
CA GLY A 30 16.50 12.74 -1.99
C GLY A 30 16.26 11.40 -2.71
N LEU A 31 16.06 10.30 -1.98
CA LEU A 31 15.58 9.02 -2.54
C LEU A 31 14.24 9.13 -3.27
N VAL A 32 13.45 10.15 -2.94
CA VAL A 32 12.12 10.38 -3.49
C VAL A 32 12.15 11.74 -4.17
N THR A 33 12.08 11.74 -5.50
CA THR A 33 11.85 12.94 -6.32
C THR A 33 10.43 12.89 -6.90
N PRO A 34 9.84 14.04 -7.29
CA PRO A 34 8.54 14.06 -7.98
C PRO A 34 8.51 13.27 -9.29
N GLU A 35 9.68 12.93 -9.85
CA GLU A 35 9.83 12.11 -11.07
C GLU A 35 9.77 10.62 -10.74
N THR A 36 10.38 10.20 -9.62
CA THR A 36 10.41 8.81 -9.17
C THR A 36 9.16 8.40 -8.39
N ASP A 37 8.55 9.33 -7.67
CA ASP A 37 7.32 9.13 -6.89
C ASP A 37 6.35 10.26 -7.22
N ARG A 38 5.63 10.05 -8.31
CA ARG A 38 4.62 10.99 -8.78
C ARG A 38 3.42 10.95 -7.85
N ASP A 39 2.90 12.12 -7.50
CA ASP A 39 1.65 12.24 -6.75
C ASP A 39 0.55 11.45 -7.47
N ALA A 40 0.06 10.40 -6.82
CA ALA A 40 -1.08 9.64 -7.30
C ALA A 40 -2.36 10.46 -7.06
N GLY A 41 -3.35 10.31 -7.95
CA GLY A 41 -4.67 10.89 -7.75
C GLY A 41 -5.31 10.45 -6.42
N LYS A 42 -6.17 11.30 -5.85
CA LYS A 42 -6.91 10.95 -4.62
C LYS A 42 -7.91 9.84 -4.94
N LYS A 43 -7.77 8.68 -4.29
CA LYS A 43 -8.75 7.60 -4.33
C LYS A 43 -9.64 7.71 -3.08
N THR A 44 -10.95 7.77 -3.27
CA THR A 44 -11.93 7.74 -2.17
C THR A 44 -12.09 6.31 -1.70
N TYR A 45 -11.84 6.07 -0.41
CA TYR A 45 -12.05 4.78 0.22
C TYR A 45 -13.17 4.92 1.24
N ALA A 46 -14.15 4.04 1.21
CA ALA A 46 -15.14 3.91 2.26
C ALA A 46 -14.63 2.85 3.24
N TYR A 47 -14.13 3.25 4.40
CA TYR A 47 -13.68 2.29 5.43
C TYR A 47 -14.81 2.07 6.43
N ASP A 48 -15.23 0.81 6.61
CA ASP A 48 -16.17 0.41 7.65
C ASP A 48 -15.50 -0.59 8.59
N LEU A 49 -15.34 -0.18 9.86
CA LEU A 49 -14.74 -0.97 10.94
C LEU A 49 -15.53 -2.24 11.27
N HIS A 50 -16.82 -2.29 10.93
CA HIS A 50 -17.70 -3.43 11.26
C HIS A 50 -17.76 -4.47 10.13
N ILE A 51 -17.13 -4.19 8.99
CA ILE A 51 -17.05 -5.15 7.89
C ILE A 51 -15.76 -5.94 8.03
N ASP A 52 -15.89 -7.22 8.39
CA ASP A 52 -14.76 -8.14 8.43
C ASP A 52 -14.18 -8.35 7.02
N PRO A 53 -12.84 -8.44 6.88
CA PRO A 53 -12.23 -8.79 5.62
C PRO A 53 -12.72 -10.17 5.18
N SER A 54 -13.23 -10.25 3.95
CA SER A 54 -13.78 -11.49 3.41
C SER A 54 -13.32 -11.72 1.98
N LEU A 55 -13.08 -12.99 1.65
CA LEU A 55 -12.78 -13.38 0.28
C LEU A 55 -14.11 -13.51 -0.45
N GLN A 56 -14.30 -12.66 -1.46
CA GLN A 56 -15.53 -12.62 -2.25
C GLN A 56 -15.29 -13.28 -3.60
N PHE A 57 -16.31 -14.03 -4.05
CA PHE A 57 -16.24 -14.77 -5.32
C PHE A 57 -17.14 -14.17 -6.39
N ASP A 58 -18.08 -13.27 -6.06
CA ASP A 58 -18.89 -12.59 -7.08
C ASP A 58 -19.85 -11.50 -6.54
N PRO A 59 -19.49 -10.20 -6.56
CA PRO A 59 -20.38 -9.11 -6.13
C PRO A 59 -21.30 -8.65 -7.27
N GLN A 60 -20.98 -8.97 -8.53
CA GLN A 60 -21.57 -8.36 -9.72
C GLN A 60 -22.27 -9.39 -10.60
N ARG A 61 -23.09 -10.26 -9.99
CA ARG A 61 -23.86 -11.32 -10.67
C ARG A 61 -24.61 -10.78 -11.91
N SER A 62 -25.17 -9.58 -11.82
CA SER A 62 -25.90 -8.94 -12.93
C SER A 62 -25.02 -8.61 -14.14
N GLN A 63 -23.76 -8.15 -13.94
CA GLN A 63 -22.84 -7.88 -15.05
C GLN A 63 -22.36 -9.18 -15.68
N ILE A 64 -22.18 -10.23 -14.88
CA ILE A 64 -21.82 -11.55 -15.38
C ILE A 64 -22.94 -12.16 -16.21
N GLU A 65 -24.20 -12.03 -15.77
CA GLU A 65 -25.35 -12.43 -16.57
C GLU A 65 -25.40 -11.72 -17.92
N GLN A 66 -25.12 -10.41 -17.96
CA GLN A 66 -25.03 -9.66 -19.22
C GLN A 66 -23.92 -10.20 -20.13
N ILE A 67 -22.72 -10.47 -19.60
CA ILE A 67 -21.63 -11.05 -20.38
C ILE A 67 -22.00 -12.44 -20.91
N ILE A 68 -22.76 -13.23 -20.15
CA ILE A 68 -23.25 -14.54 -20.59
C ILE A 68 -24.28 -14.37 -21.72
N ASP A 69 -25.24 -13.46 -21.56
CA ASP A 69 -26.26 -13.19 -22.57
C ASP A 69 -25.63 -12.67 -23.88
N ASP A 70 -24.66 -11.75 -23.78
CA ASP A 70 -23.89 -11.24 -24.91
C ASP A 70 -23.09 -12.36 -25.60
N ALA A 71 -22.47 -13.26 -24.82
CA ALA A 71 -21.75 -14.41 -25.36
C ALA A 71 -22.69 -15.43 -26.06
N LEU A 72 -23.93 -15.58 -25.58
CA LEU A 72 -24.95 -16.42 -26.20
C LEU A 72 -25.55 -15.79 -27.45
N ALA A 73 -25.65 -14.47 -27.50
CA ALA A 73 -26.13 -13.70 -28.64
C ALA A 73 -25.06 -13.50 -29.74
N ALA A 74 -23.79 -13.78 -29.45
CA ALA A 74 -22.68 -13.59 -30.37
C ALA A 74 -22.87 -14.39 -31.67
N GLU A 75 -22.83 -13.70 -32.81
CA GLU A 75 -22.93 -14.32 -34.13
C GLU A 75 -21.59 -14.90 -34.59
N THR A 76 -20.48 -14.48 -33.95
CA THR A 76 -19.13 -14.91 -34.29
C THR A 76 -18.43 -15.64 -33.14
N VAL A 77 -17.55 -16.58 -33.51
CA VAL A 77 -16.73 -17.34 -32.54
C VAL A 77 -15.73 -16.44 -31.82
N GLU A 78 -15.31 -15.34 -32.45
CA GLU A 78 -14.33 -14.40 -31.89
C GLU A 78 -14.95 -13.55 -30.77
N GLU A 79 -16.17 -13.05 -30.97
CA GLU A 79 -16.94 -12.33 -29.96
C GLU A 79 -17.31 -13.23 -28.77
N ALA A 80 -17.75 -14.46 -29.03
CA ALA A 80 -18.01 -15.42 -27.95
C ALA A 80 -16.75 -15.71 -27.12
N LYS A 81 -15.58 -15.84 -27.76
CA LYS A 81 -14.31 -16.06 -27.06
C LYS A 81 -13.87 -14.84 -26.26
N SER A 82 -14.07 -13.62 -26.76
CA SER A 82 -13.71 -12.40 -26.04
C SER A 82 -14.57 -12.25 -24.78
N ALA A 83 -15.89 -12.43 -24.89
CA ALA A 83 -16.83 -12.37 -23.77
C ALA A 83 -16.52 -13.45 -22.71
N LEU A 84 -16.27 -14.70 -23.13
CA LEU A 84 -15.87 -15.78 -22.22
C LEU A 84 -14.51 -15.51 -21.54
N SER A 85 -13.57 -14.88 -22.24
CA SER A 85 -12.29 -14.49 -21.65
C SER A 85 -12.44 -13.40 -20.60
N GLU A 86 -13.37 -12.47 -20.79
CA GLU A 86 -13.70 -11.43 -19.83
C GLU A 86 -14.40 -12.02 -18.60
N LEU A 87 -15.38 -12.91 -18.82
CA LEU A 87 -16.05 -13.65 -17.75
C LEU A 87 -15.06 -14.40 -16.86
N LYS A 88 -14.10 -15.11 -17.48
CA LYS A 88 -13.06 -15.84 -16.74
C LYS A 88 -12.16 -14.94 -15.89
N LYS A 89 -11.87 -13.71 -16.35
CA LYS A 89 -11.09 -12.74 -15.56
C LYS A 89 -11.87 -12.25 -14.35
N ARG A 90 -13.17 -12.00 -14.52
CA ARG A 90 -14.05 -11.48 -13.46
C ARG A 90 -14.42 -12.52 -12.41
N GLN A 91 -14.41 -13.80 -12.79
CA GLN A 91 -14.64 -14.91 -11.86
C GLN A 91 -13.45 -15.19 -10.91
N ALA A 92 -12.34 -14.47 -11.06
CA ALA A 92 -11.22 -14.57 -10.13
C ALA A 92 -11.64 -14.03 -8.75
N PRO A 93 -11.35 -14.76 -7.65
CA PRO A 93 -11.65 -14.27 -6.32
C PRO A 93 -10.84 -13.00 -6.05
N TYR A 94 -11.44 -12.05 -5.33
CA TYR A 94 -10.76 -10.85 -4.88
C TYR A 94 -10.98 -10.66 -3.39
N LEU A 95 -10.03 -9.97 -2.76
CA LEU A 95 -10.07 -9.68 -1.35
C LEU A 95 -10.86 -8.38 -1.14
N ASP A 96 -11.92 -8.44 -0.35
CA ASP A 96 -12.63 -7.25 0.11
C ASP A 96 -12.13 -6.89 1.51
N TRP A 97 -11.28 -5.86 1.59
CA TRP A 97 -10.65 -5.45 2.84
C TRP A 97 -11.45 -4.33 3.51
N ALA A 98 -12.41 -4.68 4.36
CA ALA A 98 -13.13 -3.74 5.23
C ALA A 98 -13.53 -2.42 4.52
N GLY A 99 -14.12 -2.53 3.32
CA GLY A 99 -14.59 -1.40 2.50
C GLY A 99 -13.55 -0.79 1.54
N LYS A 100 -12.30 -1.22 1.59
CA LYS A 100 -11.33 -1.04 0.49
C LYS A 100 -11.46 -2.19 -0.50
N ALA A 101 -12.51 -2.17 -1.30
CA ALA A 101 -12.60 -3.06 -2.46
C ALA A 101 -11.55 -2.64 -3.50
N GLU A 102 -10.74 -3.60 -3.96
CA GLU A 102 -9.72 -3.37 -5.00
C GLU A 102 -10.36 -3.04 -6.35
N HIS A 103 -11.60 -3.51 -6.56
CA HIS A 103 -12.48 -3.18 -7.67
C HIS A 103 -13.64 -2.28 -7.22
N THR A 104 -13.43 -0.96 -7.33
CA THR A 104 -14.49 0.05 -7.40
C THR A 104 -14.33 0.82 -8.71
#